data_AF-A0A3C1ZA36-F1
#
_entry.id   AF-A0A3C1ZA36-F1
#
_cell.length_a   1.000
_cell.length_b   1.000
_cell.length_c   1.000
_cell.angle_alpha   90.00
_cell.angle_beta   90.00
_cell.angle_gamma   90.00
#
_symmetry.space_group_name_H-M   'P 1'
#
loop_
_entity.id
_entity.type
_entity.pdbx_description
1 polymer ?
#
loop_
_entity_poly.entity_id
_entity_poly.type
_entity_poly.pdbx_seq_one_letter_code
_entity_poly.pdbx_strand_id
1 'polypeptide(L)' 'VGIIGHLNICDDVIVNGGSIVDKHIKKPGIYTGIMPLMPHKQWQNVGLWLVKLDKIVKYLNIKLKNLKD' A
#
# COMPACT_ATOMS: atom_id res chain seq x y z
N VAL A 1 3.67 -4.74 16.33
CA VAL A 1 2.75 -3.78 15.68
C VAL A 1 3.11 -2.41 16.20
N GLY A 2 3.25 -1.41 15.33
CA GLY A 2 3.44 -0.01 15.73
C GLY A 2 2.14 0.75 15.56
N ILE A 3 1.73 1.55 16.54
CA ILE A 3 0.58 2.46 16.44
C ILE A 3 1.09 3.84 16.78
N ILE A 4 0.97 4.80 15.86
CA ILE A 4 1.37 6.18 16.14
C ILE A 4 0.34 6.88 17.02
N GLY A 5 0.75 7.94 17.70
CA GLY A 5 -0.13 8.74 18.57
C GLY A 5 -1.23 9.49 17.78
N HIS A 6 -2.22 9.99 18.51
CA HIS A 6 -3.32 10.81 17.98
C HIS A 6 -4.20 10.12 16.91
N LEU A 7 -4.44 8.81 17.06
CA LEU A 7 -5.30 8.04 16.17
C LEU A 7 -6.58 7.55 16.87
N ASN A 8 -7.72 7.76 16.22
CA ASN A 8 -8.96 7.02 16.49
C ASN A 8 -9.00 5.70 15.68
N ILE A 9 -9.19 4.58 16.38
CA ILE A 9 -9.37 3.23 15.83
C ILE A 9 -10.73 2.74 16.35
N CYS A 10 -11.62 2.31 15.45
CA CYS A 10 -12.92 1.76 15.84
C CYS A 10 -12.80 0.35 16.44
N ASP A 11 -13.90 -0.13 17.00
CA ASP A 11 -14.00 -1.49 17.53
C ASP A 11 -13.84 -2.54 16.42
N ASP A 12 -13.60 -3.80 16.84
CA ASP A 12 -13.45 -4.97 15.98
C ASP A 12 -12.37 -4.85 14.88
N VAL A 13 -11.23 -4.23 15.23
CA VAL A 13 -10.05 -4.12 14.36
C VAL A 13 -8.96 -5.10 14.77
N ILE A 14 -8.48 -5.88 13.81
CA ILE A 14 -7.33 -6.77 13.96
C ILE A 14 -6.18 -6.22 13.11
N VAL A 15 -5.03 -5.97 13.74
CA VAL A 15 -3.82 -5.50 13.05
C VAL A 15 -2.77 -6.61 13.04
N ASN A 16 -2.37 -7.06 11.85
CA ASN A 16 -1.38 -8.13 11.72
C ASN A 16 0.02 -7.68 12.13
N GLY A 17 0.83 -8.65 12.58
CA GLY A 17 2.21 -8.46 13.03
C GLY A 17 3.08 -7.68 12.04
N GLY A 18 4.00 -6.87 12.56
CA GLY A 18 4.92 -6.05 11.75
C GLY A 18 4.30 -4.81 11.08
N SER A 19 2.98 -4.65 11.12
CA SER A 19 2.31 -3.47 10.57
C SER A 19 2.52 -2.22 11.43
N ILE A 20 2.52 -1.05 10.77
CA ILE A 20 2.47 0.28 11.39
C ILE A 20 1.13 0.91 11.05
N VAL A 21 0.37 1.33 12.05
CA VAL A 21 -0.88 2.09 11.89
C VAL A 21 -0.53 3.57 11.94
N ASP A 22 -0.63 4.25 10.81
CA ASP A 22 -0.28 5.67 10.61
C ASP A 22 -1.51 6.57 10.39
N LYS A 23 -2.72 6.00 10.34
CA LYS A 23 -3.98 6.69 10.03
C LYS A 23 -5.13 6.15 10.85
N HIS A 24 -6.20 6.94 10.95
CA HIS A 24 -7.46 6.51 11.58
C HIS A 24 -8.05 5.27 10.90
N ILE A 25 -8.51 4.30 11.69
CA ILE A 25 -9.25 3.14 11.20
C ILE A 25 -10.71 3.33 11.59
N LYS A 26 -11.55 3.60 10.59
CA LYS A 26 -12.98 3.92 10.79
C LYS A 26 -13.91 2.74 10.49
N LYS A 27 -13.36 1.60 10.09
CA LYS A 27 -14.13 0.41 9.71
C LYS A 27 -13.54 -0.82 10.40
N PRO A 28 -14.39 -1.71 10.96
CA PRO A 28 -13.92 -2.95 11.54
C PRO A 28 -13.30 -3.85 10.47
N GLY A 29 -12.42 -4.75 10.87
CA GLY A 29 -11.77 -5.71 9.97
C GLY A 29 -10.28 -5.93 10.22
N ILE A 30 -9.65 -6.65 9.28
CA ILE A 30 -8.24 -7.06 9.37
C ILE A 30 -7.38 -6.13 8.50
N TYR A 31 -6.38 -5.51 9.11
CA TYR A 31 -5.48 -4.57 8.45
C TYR A 31 -4.02 -5.08 8.48
N THR A 32 -3.33 -4.93 7.35
CA THR A 32 -1.90 -5.26 7.20
C THR A 32 -1.19 -4.12 6.47
N GLY A 33 -0.20 -3.52 7.11
CA GLY A 33 0.57 -2.38 6.58
C GLY A 33 2.04 -2.67 6.34
N ILE A 34 2.48 -3.93 6.50
CA ILE A 34 3.88 -4.33 6.31
C ILE A 34 4.18 -4.65 4.84
N MET A 35 5.31 -4.15 4.33
CA MET A 35 5.91 -4.62 3.08
C MET A 35 6.77 -5.86 3.39
N PRO A 36 6.66 -6.96 2.63
CA PRO A 36 7.48 -8.16 2.86
C PRO A 36 8.97 -7.86 2.89
N LEU A 37 9.73 -8.65 3.68
CA LEU A 37 11.18 -8.54 3.72
C LEU A 37 11.77 -8.86 2.34
N MET A 38 12.64 -7.99 1.86
CA MET A 38 13.30 -8.09 0.56
C MET A 38 14.73 -7.56 0.67
N PRO A 39 15.65 -7.97 -0.22
CA PRO A 39 16.95 -7.29 -0.37
C PRO A 39 16.76 -5.79 -0.59
N HIS A 40 17.60 -4.96 0.03
CA HIS A 40 17.40 -3.50 0.08
C HIS A 40 17.17 -2.87 -1.30
N LYS A 41 17.92 -3.30 -2.31
CA LYS A 41 17.77 -2.78 -3.68
C LYS A 41 16.40 -3.10 -4.29
N GLN A 42 15.90 -4.31 -4.05
CA GLN A 42 14.57 -4.72 -4.52
C GLN A 42 13.47 -3.95 -3.78
N TRP A 43 13.61 -3.79 -2.47
CA TRP A 43 12.69 -3.02 -1.64
C TRP A 43 12.56 -1.56 -2.14
N GLN A 44 13.69 -0.91 -2.46
CA GLN A 44 13.69 0.45 -3.04
C GLN A 44 12.96 0.51 -4.40
N ASN A 45 13.20 -0.48 -5.27
CA ASN A 45 12.55 -0.54 -6.58
C ASN A 45 11.03 -0.72 -6.44
N VAL A 46 10.58 -1.60 -5.54
CA VAL A 46 9.14 -1.80 -5.26
C VAL A 46 8.50 -0.51 -4.75
N GLY A 47 9.15 0.19 -3.82
CA GLY A 47 8.68 1.49 -3.33
C GLY A 47 8.51 2.52 -4.46
N LEU A 48 9.48 2.59 -5.39
CA LEU A 48 9.40 3.47 -6.57
C LEU A 48 8.27 3.08 -7.53
N TRP A 49 8.03 1.78 -7.74
CA TRP A 49 6.95 1.31 -8.60
C TRP A 49 5.57 1.66 -8.04
N LEU A 50 5.38 1.52 -6.73
CA LEU A 50 4.12 1.88 -6.07
C LEU A 50 3.76 3.36 -6.29
N VAL A 51 4.74 4.27 -6.16
CA VAL A 51 4.54 5.71 -6.41
C VAL A 51 4.22 6.00 -7.89
N LYS A 52 4.77 5.21 -8.82
CA LYS A 52 4.60 5.41 -10.26
C LYS A 52 3.42 4.63 -10.86
N LEU A 53 2.68 3.87 -10.06
CA LEU A 53 1.72 2.88 -10.55
C LEU A 53 0.62 3.54 -11.42
N ASP A 54 0.11 4.70 -11.02
CA ASP A 54 -0.87 5.46 -11.81
C ASP A 54 -0.34 5.84 -13.21
N LYS A 55 0.90 6.35 -13.28
CA LYS A 55 1.55 6.70 -14.55
C LYS A 55 1.74 5.48 -15.44
N ILE A 56 2.12 4.34 -14.86
CA ILE A 56 2.28 3.07 -15.59
C ILE A 56 0.94 2.63 -16.17
N VAL A 57 -0.13 2.64 -15.37
CA VAL A 57 -1.49 2.28 -15.81
C VAL A 57 -1.97 3.22 -16.94
N LYS A 58 -1.80 4.53 -16.79
CA LYS A 58 -2.16 5.51 -17.83
C LYS A 58 -1.43 5.24 -19.14
N TYR A 59 -0.13 4.97 -19.08
CA TYR A 59 0.68 4.66 -20.26
C TYR A 59 0.28 3.35 -20.94
N LEU A 60 0.01 2.30 -20.16
CA LEU A 60 -0.48 1.02 -20.67
C LEU A 60 -1.84 1.17 -21.36
N ASN A 61 -2.76 1.95 -20.79
CA ASN A 61 -4.06 2.23 -21.39
C ASN A 61 -3.94 3.00 -22.72
N ILE A 62 -3.03 3.98 -22.81
CA ILE A 62 -2.74 4.68 -24.08
C ILE A 62 -2.21 3.68 -25.13
N LYS A 63 -1.26 2.82 -24.75
CA LYS A 63 -0.71 1.80 -25.65
C LYS A 63 -1.75 0.80 -26.13
N LEU A 64 -2.62 0.32 -25.24
CA LEU A 64 -3.67 -0.64 -25.60
C LEU A 64 -4.71 -0.04 -26.56
N LYS A 65 -4.99 1.26 -26.48
CA LYS A 65 -5.85 1.94 -27.47
C LYS A 65 -5.18 1.98 -28.84
N ASN A 66 -3.92 2.41 -28.90
CA ASN A 66 -3.16 2.50 -30.14
C ASN A 66 -2.84 1.15 -30.80
N LEU A 67 -3.00 0.02 -30.10
CA LEU A 67 -2.83 -1.34 -30.62
C LEU A 67 -4.14 -1.99 -31.10
N LYS A 68 -5.29 -1.37 -30.78
CA LYS A 68 -6.62 -1.87 -31.18
C LYS A 68 -7.16 -1.19 -32.44
N ASP A 69 -6.50 -0.13 -32.88
CA ASP A 69 -6.69 0.52 -34.18
C ASP A 69 -5.74 -0.13 -35.22
#